data_AF-A0A7S3HEX7-F1
#
_entry.id   AF-A0A7S3HEX7-F1
#
_cell.length_a   1.000
_cell.length_b   1.000
_cell.length_c   1.000
_cell.angle_alpha   90.00
_cell.angle_beta   90.00
_cell.angle_gamma   90.00
#
_symmetry.space_group_name_H-M   'P 1'
#
loop_
_entity.id
_entity.type
_entity.pdbx_description
1 polymer ?
#
loop_
_entity_poly.entity_id
_entity_poly.type
_entity_poly.pdbx_seq_one_letter_code
_entity_poly.pdbx_strand_id
1 'polypeptide(L)'
;RPKRPYVFHGEVGNRNTKRTAVVWLDEYLPAFMEGSPDMAEVDAGDVSSRVALRKKLQCKPFKWYIQNIFPELETTKRPRGRRPQQPEERSSPEDGGTGPEDHGPRPEDAGPQSA
;
A
#
# COMPACT_ATOMS: atom_id res chain seq x y z
N ARG A 1 -3.26 11.07 12.41
CA ARG A 1 -4.00 9.90 11.87
C ARG A 1 -3.99 8.80 12.93
N PRO A 2 -5.14 8.21 13.29
CA PRO A 2 -5.15 7.06 14.19
C PRO A 2 -4.36 5.91 13.58
N LYS A 3 -3.43 5.34 14.35
CA LYS A 3 -2.65 4.16 13.95
C LYS A 3 -3.55 2.93 14.00
N ARG A 4 -3.35 2.01 13.05
CA ARG A 4 -4.10 0.76 13.02
C ARG A 4 -3.73 -0.07 14.27
N PRO A 5 -4.70 -0.76 14.90
CA PRO A 5 -4.42 -1.58 16.09
C PRO A 5 -3.63 -2.85 15.78
N TYR A 6 -3.41 -3.15 14.50
CA TYR A 6 -2.62 -4.30 14.03
C TYR A 6 -1.42 -3.83 13.19
N VAL A 7 -0.38 -4.67 13.14
CA VAL A 7 0.78 -4.48 12.27
C VAL A 7 0.33 -4.55 10.82
N PHE A 8 0.61 -3.49 10.06
CA PHE A 8 0.30 -3.43 8.64
C PHE A 8 1.58 -3.39 7.83
N HIS A 9 1.82 -4.46 7.07
CA HIS A 9 2.88 -4.51 6.08
C HIS A 9 2.42 -3.76 4.83
N GLY A 10 3.05 -2.62 4.52
CA GLY A 10 2.65 -1.73 3.42
C GLY A 10 2.55 -2.44 2.06
N GLU A 11 3.44 -3.41 1.83
CA GLU A 11 3.49 -4.24 0.63
C GLU A 11 2.17 -4.98 0.36
N VAL A 12 1.48 -5.43 1.41
CA VAL A 12 0.18 -6.12 1.29
C VAL A 12 -0.87 -5.19 0.68
N GLY A 13 -0.84 -3.91 1.04
CA GLY A 13 -1.72 -2.90 0.46
C GLY A 13 -1.49 -2.72 -1.03
N ASN A 14 -0.22 -2.63 -1.44
CA ASN A 14 0.15 -2.44 -2.84
C ASN A 14 -0.20 -3.66 -3.69
N ARG A 15 0.11 -4.87 -3.21
CA ARG A 15 -0.27 -6.12 -3.87
C ARG A 15 -1.77 -6.22 -4.08
N ASN A 16 -2.56 -5.93 -3.06
CA ASN A 16 -4.02 -6.00 -3.15
C ASN A 16 -4.59 -4.95 -4.13
N THR A 17 -3.99 -3.77 -4.15
CA THR A 17 -4.35 -2.72 -5.11
C THR A 17 -4.04 -3.18 -6.54
N LYS A 18 -2.83 -3.71 -6.79
CA LYS A 18 -2.43 -4.19 -8.12
C LYS A 18 -3.30 -5.35 -8.60
N ARG A 19 -3.66 -6.31 -7.73
CA ARG A 19 -4.61 -7.40 -8.05
C ARG A 19 -5.96 -6.87 -8.53
N THR A 20 -6.48 -5.86 -7.85
CA THR A 20 -7.74 -5.21 -8.24
C THR A 20 -7.59 -4.51 -9.57
N ALA A 21 -6.52 -3.75 -9.75
CA ALA A 21 -6.23 -3.01 -10.97
C ALA A 21 -6.20 -3.92 -12.20
N VAL A 22 -5.43 -5.00 -12.14
CA VAL A 22 -5.27 -5.96 -13.25
C VAL A 22 -6.58 -6.66 -13.60
N VAL A 23 -7.43 -6.95 -12.63
CA VAL A 23 -8.69 -7.67 -12.87
C VAL A 23 -9.78 -6.75 -13.43
N TRP A 24 -9.81 -5.47 -13.03
CA TRP A 24 -10.97 -4.61 -13.24
C TRP A 24 -10.76 -3.37 -14.10
N LEU A 25 -9.53 -2.86 -14.27
CA LEU A 25 -9.33 -1.55 -14.94
C LEU A 25 -9.22 -1.63 -16.47
N ASP A 26 -9.15 -2.81 -17.06
CA ASP A 26 -9.14 -3.00 -18.51
C ASP A 26 -8.16 -2.05 -19.25
N GLU A 27 -8.64 -1.29 -20.24
CA GLU A 27 -7.88 -0.30 -21.01
C GLU A 27 -7.33 0.88 -20.18
N TYR A 28 -7.83 1.07 -18.96
CA TYR A 28 -7.38 2.11 -18.04
C TYR A 28 -6.19 1.68 -17.16
N LEU A 29 -5.82 0.39 -17.21
CA LEU A 29 -4.70 -0.13 -16.44
C LEU A 29 -3.37 0.60 -16.73
N PRO A 30 -2.99 0.93 -17.99
CA PRO A 30 -1.75 1.66 -18.26
C PRO A 30 -1.72 3.05 -17.61
N ALA A 31 -2.83 3.78 -17.63
CA ALA A 31 -2.93 5.10 -17.00
C ALA A 31 -2.80 5.04 -15.47
N PHE A 32 -3.32 3.96 -14.87
CA PHE A 32 -3.10 3.66 -13.45
C PHE A 32 -1.61 3.41 -13.16
N MET A 33 -0.94 2.57 -13.96
CA MET A 33 0.48 2.25 -13.77
C MET A 33 1.39 3.47 -13.97
N GLU A 34 1.12 4.31 -14.98
CA GLU A 34 1.84 5.58 -15.18
C GLU A 34 1.67 6.53 -13.99
N GLY A 35 0.50 6.51 -13.36
CA GLY A 35 0.23 7.32 -12.18
C GLY A 35 0.80 6.78 -10.87
N SER A 36 1.33 5.56 -10.86
CA SER A 36 1.82 4.88 -9.66
C SER A 36 3.02 4.02 -10.03
N PRO A 37 4.18 4.64 -10.35
CA PRO A 37 5.37 3.92 -10.77
C PRO A 37 5.83 2.86 -9.76
N ASP A 38 5.63 3.11 -8.46
CA ASP A 38 5.92 2.16 -7.37
C ASP A 38 5.13 0.83 -7.50
N MET A 39 4.05 0.80 -8.29
CA MET A 39 3.26 -0.41 -8.54
C MET A 39 3.85 -1.27 -9.66
N ALA A 40 4.83 -0.79 -10.43
CA ALA A 40 5.44 -1.54 -11.52
C ALA A 40 6.12 -2.81 -11.00
N GLU A 41 6.89 -2.69 -9.92
CA GLU A 41 7.70 -3.77 -9.34
C GLU A 41 6.90 -4.73 -8.44
N VAL A 42 5.71 -4.33 -7.99
CA VAL A 42 4.87 -5.14 -7.10
C VAL A 42 4.38 -6.39 -7.83
N ASP A 43 4.60 -7.58 -7.31
CA ASP A 43 3.97 -8.79 -7.87
C ASP A 43 2.50 -8.88 -7.43
N ALA A 44 1.58 -9.01 -8.39
CA ALA A 44 0.16 -9.23 -8.11
C ALA A 44 -0.13 -10.70 -7.74
N GLY A 45 0.74 -11.63 -8.10
CA GLY A 45 0.50 -13.07 -8.08
C GLY A 45 -0.60 -13.48 -9.07
N ASP A 46 -1.02 -14.75 -9.00
CA ASP A 46 -2.07 -15.25 -9.88
C ASP A 46 -3.45 -14.63 -9.56
N VAL A 47 -4.11 -14.12 -10.59
CA VAL A 47 -5.46 -13.54 -10.58
C VAL A 47 -6.41 -14.23 -11.58
N SER A 48 -5.98 -15.33 -12.21
CA SER A 48 -6.74 -16.08 -13.22
C SER A 48 -8.15 -16.43 -12.75
N SER A 49 -8.30 -16.92 -11.52
CA SER A 49 -9.60 -17.25 -10.91
C SER A 49 -10.55 -16.06 -10.80
N ARG A 50 -10.03 -14.85 -10.55
CA ARG A 50 -10.82 -13.62 -10.47
C ARG A 50 -11.26 -13.15 -11.86
N VAL A 51 -10.38 -13.26 -12.85
CA VAL A 51 -10.71 -12.99 -14.26
C VAL A 51 -11.79 -13.96 -14.75
N ALA A 52 -11.66 -15.26 -14.45
CA ALA A 52 -12.65 -16.27 -14.79
C ALA A 52 -14.01 -15.98 -14.13
N LEU A 53 -14.02 -15.58 -12.86
CA LEU A 53 -15.24 -15.19 -12.15
C LEU A 53 -15.91 -13.98 -12.81
N ARG A 54 -15.15 -12.94 -13.15
CA ARG A 54 -15.66 -11.74 -13.84
C ARG A 54 -16.33 -12.09 -15.17
N LYS A 55 -15.73 -13.00 -15.93
CA LYS A 55 -16.30 -13.53 -17.19
C LYS A 55 -17.59 -14.32 -16.94
N LYS A 56 -17.59 -15.22 -15.96
CA LYS A 56 -18.76 -16.04 -15.58
C LYS A 56 -19.96 -15.18 -15.18
N LEU A 57 -19.72 -14.09 -14.46
CA LEU A 57 -20.76 -13.16 -14.02
C LEU A 57 -21.18 -12.13 -15.08
N GLN A 58 -20.61 -12.20 -16.29
CA GLN A 58 -20.92 -11.29 -17.40
C GLN A 58 -20.79 -9.81 -17.00
N CYS A 59 -19.79 -9.49 -16.18
CA CYS A 59 -19.56 -8.12 -15.71
C CYS A 59 -19.30 -7.17 -16.88
N LYS A 60 -19.73 -5.92 -16.73
CA LYS A 60 -19.49 -4.86 -17.70
C LYS A 60 -18.00 -4.44 -17.74
N PRO A 61 -17.51 -3.89 -18.86
CA PRO A 61 -16.15 -3.34 -18.94
C PRO A 61 -15.99 -2.10 -18.04
N PHE A 62 -14.76 -1.78 -17.63
CA PHE A 62 -14.51 -0.64 -16.74
C PHE A 62 -14.95 0.70 -17.35
N LYS A 63 -14.82 0.84 -18.67
CA LYS A 63 -15.34 1.99 -19.41
C LYS A 63 -16.82 2.25 -19.14
N TRP A 64 -17.64 1.19 -19.07
CA TRP A 64 -19.06 1.32 -18.74
C TRP A 64 -19.24 1.88 -17.32
N TYR A 65 -18.44 1.42 -16.35
CA TYR A 65 -18.48 1.93 -14.98
C TYR A 65 -18.16 3.43 -14.94
N ILE A 66 -17.11 3.86 -15.63
CA ILE A 66 -16.76 5.28 -15.72
C ILE A 66 -17.88 6.10 -16.35
N GLN A 67 -18.47 5.62 -17.44
CA GLN A 67 -19.51 6.38 -18.16
C GLN A 67 -20.86 6.44 -17.43
N ASN A 68 -21.21 5.41 -16.64
CA ASN A 68 -22.56 5.25 -16.10
C ASN A 68 -22.63 5.38 -14.57
N ILE A 69 -21.55 5.06 -13.86
CA ILE A 69 -21.53 5.01 -12.39
C ILE A 69 -20.68 6.13 -11.80
N PHE A 70 -19.55 6.47 -12.42
CA PHE A 70 -18.66 7.53 -11.92
C PHE A 70 -18.12 8.45 -13.01
N PRO A 71 -19.00 9.21 -13.70
CA PRO A 71 -18.64 10.05 -14.85
C PRO A 71 -17.76 11.25 -14.48
N GLU A 72 -17.81 11.73 -13.24
CA GLU A 72 -17.00 12.85 -12.77
C GLU A 72 -15.51 12.52 -12.77
N LEU A 73 -15.12 11.23 -12.76
CA LEU A 73 -13.72 10.85 -12.80
C LEU A 73 -13.05 11.28 -14.11
N GLU A 74 -13.75 11.20 -15.25
CA GLU A 74 -13.20 11.61 -16.56
C GLU A 74 -13.09 13.13 -16.71
N THR A 75 -13.99 13.88 -16.07
CA THR A 75 -13.97 15.35 -16.14
C THR A 75 -12.90 15.96 -15.25
N THR A 76 -12.40 15.21 -14.25
CA THR A 76 -11.34 15.64 -13.32
C THR A 76 -9.92 15.54 -13.88
N LYS A 77 -9.72 15.54 -15.21
CA LYS A 77 -8.42 15.75 -15.87
C LYS A 77 -7.88 17.16 -15.60
N ARG A 78 -7.64 17.50 -14.32
CA ARG A 78 -6.73 18.58 -13.95
C ARG A 78 -5.37 18.20 -14.54
N PRO A 79 -4.66 19.12 -15.19
CA PRO A 79 -3.27 18.87 -15.56
C PRO A 79 -2.55 18.41 -14.30
N ARG A 80 -1.87 17.26 -14.39
CA ARG A 80 -1.13 16.66 -13.29
C ARG A 80 0.01 17.60 -12.87
N GLY A 81 -0.32 18.61 -12.06
CA GLY A 81 0.68 19.33 -11.29
C GLY A 81 1.31 18.34 -10.32
N ARG A 82 2.62 18.12 -10.45
CA ARG A 82 3.44 17.37 -9.50
C ARG A 82 2.95 17.67 -8.09
N ARG A 83 2.67 16.62 -7.32
CA ARG A 83 2.47 16.74 -5.87
C ARG A 83 3.73 17.45 -5.33
N PRO A 84 3.62 18.64 -4.70
CA PRO A 84 4.80 19.28 -4.11
C PRO A 84 5.42 18.28 -3.14
N GLN A 85 6.69 17.93 -3.36
CA GLN A 85 7.45 17.24 -2.32
C GLN A 85 7.41 18.18 -1.12
N GLN A 86 6.88 17.70 0.01
CA GLN A 86 7.02 18.43 1.26
C GLN A 86 8.53 18.65 1.46
N PRO A 87 8.99 19.87 1.78
CA PRO A 87 10.41 20.09 2.01
C PRO A 87 10.83 19.12 3.11
N GLU A 88 11.92 18.37 2.88
CA GLU A 88 12.60 17.65 3.94
C GLU A 88 12.83 18.66 5.07
N GLU A 89 12.21 18.43 6.23
CA GLU A 89 12.54 19.17 7.43
C GLU A 89 14.02 18.88 7.70
N ARG A 90 14.82 19.85 7.28
CA ARG A 90 16.20 20.08 7.66
C ARG A 90 16.33 19.77 9.13
N SER A 91 16.94 18.62 9.41
CA SER A 91 17.55 18.28 10.68
C SER A 91 18.35 19.48 11.16
N SER A 92 17.92 20.06 12.28
CA SER A 92 18.77 20.94 13.10
C SER A 92 19.23 20.17 14.33
N PRO A 93 20.47 20.39 14.78
CA PRO A 93 21.13 19.48 15.69
C PRO A 93 21.05 19.96 17.15
N GLU A 94 21.26 18.99 18.04
CA GLU A 94 21.79 19.08 19.42
C GLU A 94 20.84 19.53 20.54
N ASP A 95 20.57 18.60 21.45
CA ASP A 95 20.96 18.80 22.86
C ASP A 95 21.37 17.46 23.46
N GLY A 96 22.63 17.41 23.92
CA GLY A 96 23.21 16.25 24.59
C GLY A 96 22.81 16.19 26.07
N GLY A 97 22.80 14.98 26.63
CA GLY A 97 22.67 14.81 28.08
C GLY A 97 22.27 13.43 28.57
N THR A 98 23.24 12.49 28.51
CA THR A 98 23.58 11.47 29.53
C THR A 98 22.50 10.66 30.27
N GLY A 99 22.62 9.33 30.15
CA GLY A 99 22.28 8.37 31.22
C GLY A 99 22.19 6.92 30.71
N PRO A 100 23.07 5.98 31.14
CA PRO A 100 22.91 4.57 30.82
C PRO A 100 21.86 3.94 31.76
N GLU A 101 20.74 3.47 31.20
CA GLU A 101 19.79 2.63 31.93
C GLU A 101 20.31 1.19 31.97
N ASP A 102 20.81 0.82 33.14
CA ASP A 102 21.23 -0.50 33.58
C ASP A 102 20.12 -1.54 33.32
N HIS A 103 20.29 -2.34 32.27
CA HIS A 103 19.46 -3.52 32.06
C HIS A 103 20.09 -4.67 32.85
N GLY A 104 19.74 -4.75 34.14
CA GLY A 104 20.00 -5.93 34.95
C GLY A 104 19.45 -7.20 34.30
N PRO A 105 20.10 -8.36 34.48
CA PRO A 105 19.72 -9.59 33.79
C PRO A 105 18.34 -10.12 34.19
N ARG A 106 17.63 -10.67 33.20
CA ARG A 106 16.30 -11.27 33.26
C ARG A 106 16.31 -12.49 34.20
N PRO A 107 15.31 -12.72 35.07
CA PRO A 107 15.33 -13.77 36.10
C PRO A 107 15.01 -15.18 35.57
N GLU A 108 15.41 -15.51 34.33
CA GLU A 108 15.08 -16.80 33.71
C GLU A 108 16.27 -17.78 33.63
N ASP A 109 17.43 -17.42 34.21
CA ASP A 109 18.60 -18.31 34.35
C ASP A 109 18.64 -19.09 35.68
N ALA A 110 17.48 -19.42 36.26
CA ALA A 110 17.39 -20.40 37.35
C ALA A 110 17.19 -21.81 36.75
N GLY A 111 18.29 -22.43 36.32
CA GLY A 111 18.30 -23.86 36.00
C GLY A 111 17.90 -24.71 37.22
N PRO A 112 17.34 -25.92 37.02
CA PRO A 112 16.93 -26.78 38.12
C PRO A 112 18.16 -27.25 38.92
N GLN A 113 18.16 -26.98 40.23
CA GLN A 113 19.07 -27.66 41.15
C GLN A 113 18.61 -29.12 41.25
N SER A 114 19.44 -30.02 40.70
CA SER A 114 19.36 -31.45 40.94
C SER A 114 19.67 -31.74 42.42
N ALA A 115 18.82 -32.54 43.07
CA ALA A 115 19.11 -33.19 44.35
C ALA A 115 20.10 -34.34 44.18
#